data_AF-A0A3D5UVH4-F1
#
_entry.id   AF-A0A3D5UVH4-F1
#
_cell.length_a   1.000
_cell.length_b   1.000
_cell.length_c   1.000
_cell.angle_alpha   90.00
_cell.angle_beta   90.00
_cell.angle_gamma   90.00
#
_symmetry.space_group_name_H-M   'P 1'
#
loop_
_entity.id
_entity.type
_entity.pdbx_description
1 polymer ?
#
loop_
_entity_poly.entity_id
_entity_poly.type
_entity_poly.pdbx_seq_one_letter_code
_entity_poly.pdbx_strand_id
1 'polypeptide(L)'
;ALPGAMIAIGILTLSTGIDHAFADAVEGLGFSPGLILTGSVAGLVFAYVARFLTAAYNATHSGLGKIHPTLDAAARSLGAAPRRVLSAVHVPLLRGALASAALIVFIDVMKELPATLLLRPFNFETLATRTYRLASDEKLGEASTAALMIVLLGLIPAILLSLSISRSGTRPAIVPPYTEK
;
A
#
# COMPACT_ATOMS: atom_id res chain seq x y z
N ALA A 1 9.87 4.17 -11.80
CA ALA A 1 8.73 4.48 -10.91
C ALA A 1 8.23 5.88 -11.27
N LEU A 2 6.91 6.08 -11.36
CA LEU A 2 6.32 7.40 -11.63
C LEU A 2 6.48 8.30 -10.38
N PRO A 3 6.91 9.57 -10.53
CA PRO A 3 6.91 10.54 -9.44
C PRO A 3 5.50 10.71 -8.85
N GLY A 4 5.39 10.96 -7.53
CA GLY A 4 4.09 11.06 -6.85
C GLY A 4 3.20 12.18 -7.36
N ALA A 5 3.80 13.29 -7.74
CA ALA A 5 3.09 14.40 -8.38
C ALA A 5 2.45 13.99 -9.73
N MET A 6 3.10 13.13 -10.52
CA MET A 6 2.58 12.69 -11.82
C MET A 6 1.35 11.79 -11.66
N ILE A 7 1.42 10.85 -10.70
CA ILE A 7 0.28 9.99 -10.35
C ILE A 7 -0.87 10.86 -9.83
N ALA A 8 -0.55 11.82 -8.97
CA ALA A 8 -1.56 12.70 -8.38
C ALA A 8 -2.28 13.54 -9.42
N ILE A 9 -1.55 14.17 -10.35
CA ILE A 9 -2.16 14.93 -11.46
C ILE A 9 -3.00 14.00 -12.33
N GLY A 10 -2.51 12.81 -12.67
CA GLY A 10 -3.28 11.85 -13.47
C GLY A 10 -4.58 11.42 -12.79
N ILE A 11 -4.53 11.18 -11.47
CA ILE A 11 -5.70 10.78 -10.68
C ILE A 11 -6.65 11.94 -10.47
N LEU A 12 -6.15 13.16 -10.29
CA LEU A 12 -6.98 14.36 -10.24
C LEU A 12 -7.75 14.52 -11.55
N THR A 13 -7.06 14.51 -12.70
CA THR A 13 -7.73 14.66 -14.00
C THR A 13 -8.78 13.58 -14.24
N LEU A 14 -8.50 12.33 -13.86
CA LEU A 14 -9.45 11.22 -13.98
C LEU A 14 -10.64 11.37 -13.01
N SER A 15 -10.35 11.70 -11.75
CA SER A 15 -11.34 11.90 -10.69
C SER A 15 -12.30 13.03 -11.03
N THR A 16 -11.77 14.17 -11.49
CA THR A 16 -12.55 15.31 -11.94
C THR A 16 -13.45 14.92 -13.12
N GLY A 17 -12.94 14.15 -14.08
CA GLY A 17 -13.75 13.64 -15.19
C GLY A 17 -14.90 12.73 -14.74
N ILE A 18 -14.65 11.85 -13.76
CA ILE A 18 -15.69 10.98 -13.18
C ILE A 18 -16.73 11.77 -12.39
N ASP A 19 -16.29 12.72 -11.55
CA ASP A 19 -17.19 13.57 -10.76
C ASP A 19 -18.12 14.37 -11.68
N HIS A 20 -17.60 14.95 -12.78
CA HIS A 20 -18.43 15.66 -13.74
C HIS A 20 -19.41 14.75 -14.48
N ALA A 21 -18.96 13.59 -14.97
CA ALA A 21 -19.85 12.65 -15.64
C ALA A 21 -20.98 12.14 -14.71
N PHE A 22 -20.67 11.97 -13.42
CA PHE A 22 -21.67 11.60 -12.42
C PHE A 22 -22.61 12.76 -12.09
N ALA A 23 -22.08 13.99 -11.96
CA ALA A 23 -22.88 15.18 -11.75
C ALA A 23 -23.87 15.39 -12.91
N ASP A 24 -23.42 15.32 -14.15
CA ASP A 24 -24.27 15.46 -15.34
C ASP A 24 -25.38 14.39 -15.38
N ALA A 25 -25.07 13.14 -14.99
CA ALA A 25 -26.03 12.06 -14.97
C ALA A 25 -27.11 12.20 -13.88
N VAL A 26 -26.75 12.82 -12.75
CA VAL A 26 -27.61 12.97 -11.57
C VAL A 26 -28.34 14.32 -11.55
N GLU A 27 -27.82 15.33 -12.24
CA GLU A 27 -28.47 16.62 -12.45
C GLU A 27 -29.80 16.44 -13.21
N GLY A 28 -29.86 15.47 -14.13
CA GLY A 28 -31.11 15.05 -14.78
C GLY A 28 -32.17 14.48 -13.83
N LEU A 29 -31.81 14.13 -12.59
CA LEU A 29 -32.70 13.65 -11.52
C LEU A 29 -32.99 14.73 -10.46
N GLY A 30 -32.53 15.97 -10.66
CA GLY A 30 -32.78 17.10 -9.75
C GLY A 30 -31.89 17.15 -8.51
N PHE A 31 -30.84 16.33 -8.45
CA PHE A 31 -29.83 16.35 -7.39
C PHE A 31 -28.54 16.96 -7.94
N SER A 32 -27.92 17.88 -7.20
CA SER A 32 -26.57 18.40 -7.49
C SER A 32 -25.56 17.71 -6.57
N PRO A 33 -25.01 16.54 -6.94
CA PRO A 33 -23.92 15.97 -6.18
C PRO A 33 -22.72 16.90 -6.35
N GLY A 34 -22.20 17.44 -5.24
CA GLY A 34 -20.90 18.09 -5.26
C GLY A 34 -19.79 17.14 -5.71
N LEU A 35 -18.56 17.62 -5.84
CA LEU A 35 -17.40 16.79 -6.12
C LEU A 35 -17.22 15.73 -5.00
N ILE A 36 -17.46 14.46 -5.31
CA ILE A 36 -17.46 13.38 -4.30
C ILE A 36 -16.06 12.78 -4.17
N LEU A 37 -15.33 12.60 -5.27
CA LEU A 37 -13.96 12.09 -5.25
C LEU A 37 -12.92 13.22 -5.15
N THR A 38 -13.14 14.34 -5.84
CA THR A 38 -12.18 15.44 -5.88
C THR A 38 -12.20 16.23 -4.58
N GLY A 39 -11.09 16.21 -3.84
CA GLY A 39 -10.99 16.88 -2.54
C GLY A 39 -11.56 16.08 -1.36
N SER A 40 -11.87 14.78 -1.53
CA SER A 40 -12.29 13.91 -0.44
C SER A 40 -11.18 12.96 0.02
N VAL A 41 -11.32 12.42 1.22
CA VAL A 41 -10.41 11.39 1.74
C VAL A 41 -10.45 10.13 0.87
N ALA A 42 -11.59 9.82 0.24
CA ALA A 42 -11.72 8.68 -0.65
C ALA A 42 -10.85 8.84 -1.91
N GLY A 43 -10.81 10.04 -2.51
CA GLY A 43 -9.92 10.33 -3.64
C GLY A 43 -8.44 10.21 -3.26
N LEU A 44 -8.06 10.68 -2.06
CA LEU A 44 -6.71 10.52 -1.53
C LEU A 44 -6.33 9.05 -1.31
N VAL A 45 -7.24 8.26 -0.72
CA VAL A 45 -7.02 6.81 -0.52
C VAL A 45 -6.87 6.09 -1.86
N PHE A 46 -7.70 6.42 -2.86
CA PHE A 46 -7.56 5.87 -4.20
C PHE A 46 -6.20 6.19 -4.81
N ALA A 47 -5.72 7.43 -4.63
CA ALA A 47 -4.39 7.82 -5.08
C ALA A 47 -3.25 7.04 -4.42
N TYR A 48 -3.35 6.80 -3.11
CA TYR A 48 -2.39 5.95 -2.40
C TYR A 48 -2.44 4.49 -2.87
N VAL A 49 -3.64 3.94 -3.09
CA VAL A 49 -3.78 2.57 -3.61
C VAL A 49 -3.07 2.46 -4.95
N ALA A 50 -3.37 3.35 -5.91
CA ALA A 50 -2.74 3.32 -7.23
C ALA A 50 -1.21 3.48 -7.15
N ARG A 51 -0.72 4.37 -6.27
CA ARG A 51 0.70 4.64 -6.10
C ARG A 51 1.47 3.48 -5.48
N PHE A 52 0.92 2.86 -4.44
CA PHE A 52 1.61 1.83 -3.66
C PHE A 52 1.25 0.40 -4.09
N LEU A 53 0.36 0.24 -5.08
CA LEU A 53 -0.06 -1.07 -5.61
C LEU A 53 1.13 -1.90 -6.08
N THR A 54 2.06 -1.33 -6.85
CA THR A 54 3.23 -2.07 -7.35
C THR A 54 4.13 -2.55 -6.21
N ALA A 55 4.34 -1.73 -5.17
CA ALA A 55 5.14 -2.11 -4.01
C ALA A 55 4.47 -3.27 -3.24
N ALA A 56 3.17 -3.15 -2.98
CA ALA A 56 2.37 -4.18 -2.33
C ALA A 56 2.36 -5.50 -3.13
N TYR A 57 2.19 -5.38 -4.45
CA TYR A 57 2.18 -6.52 -5.38
C TYR A 57 3.53 -7.24 -5.36
N ASN A 58 4.65 -6.52 -5.49
CA ASN A 58 5.99 -7.12 -5.50
C ASN A 58 6.28 -7.86 -4.19
N ALA A 59 5.95 -7.24 -3.04
CA ALA A 59 6.13 -7.87 -1.73
C ALA A 59 5.28 -9.14 -1.55
N THR A 60 4.02 -9.09 -2.00
CA THR A 60 3.10 -10.23 -1.91
C THR A 60 3.50 -11.35 -2.90
N HIS A 61 3.87 -10.99 -4.12
CA HIS A 61 4.26 -11.92 -5.19
C HIS A 61 5.53 -12.69 -4.83
N SER A 62 6.50 -12.04 -4.18
CA SER A 62 7.69 -12.72 -3.63
C SER A 62 7.32 -13.80 -2.60
N GLY A 63 6.28 -13.56 -1.79
CA GLY A 63 5.73 -14.56 -0.87
C GLY A 63 5.02 -15.70 -1.58
N LEU A 64 4.25 -15.38 -2.62
CA LEU A 64 3.50 -16.36 -3.41
C LEU A 64 4.42 -17.34 -4.13
N GLY A 65 5.57 -16.88 -4.64
CA GLY A 65 6.58 -17.75 -5.26
C GLY A 65 7.18 -18.81 -4.33
N LYS A 66 6.96 -18.71 -3.01
CA LYS A 66 7.41 -19.72 -2.02
C LYS A 66 6.39 -20.84 -1.81
N ILE A 67 5.17 -20.71 -2.34
CA ILE A 67 4.10 -21.70 -2.20
C ILE A 67 4.20 -22.70 -3.35
N HIS A 68 4.36 -23.99 -3.04
CA HIS A 68 4.51 -25.02 -4.05
C HIS A 68 3.16 -25.38 -4.70
N PRO A 69 3.05 -25.48 -6.04
CA PRO A 69 1.78 -25.78 -6.74
C PRO A 69 1.11 -27.11 -6.35
N THR A 70 1.85 -28.04 -5.76
CA THR A 70 1.30 -29.34 -5.30
C THR A 70 0.31 -29.17 -4.15
N LEU A 71 0.41 -28.10 -3.35
CA LEU A 71 -0.56 -27.82 -2.29
C LEU A 71 -1.96 -27.57 -2.86
N ASP A 72 -2.03 -26.89 -4.01
CA ASP A 72 -3.29 -26.61 -4.71
C ASP A 72 -3.88 -27.86 -5.33
N ALA A 73 -3.03 -28.71 -5.92
CA ALA A 73 -3.44 -30.00 -6.45
C ALA A 73 -3.98 -30.91 -5.34
N ALA A 74 -3.28 -31.00 -4.20
CA ALA A 74 -3.71 -31.79 -3.06
C ALA A 74 -5.04 -31.29 -2.46
N ALA A 75 -5.17 -29.98 -2.25
CA ALA A 75 -6.40 -29.41 -1.71
C ALA A 75 -7.60 -29.64 -2.63
N ARG A 76 -7.42 -29.50 -3.96
CA ARG A 76 -8.49 -29.78 -4.94
C ARG A 76 -8.84 -31.26 -5.01
N SER A 77 -7.88 -32.18 -4.89
CA SER A 77 -8.15 -33.62 -4.81
C SER A 77 -8.96 -34.02 -3.58
N LEU A 78 -8.90 -33.23 -2.49
CA LEU A 78 -9.73 -33.38 -1.30
C LEU A 78 -11.11 -32.71 -1.43
N GLY A 79 -11.49 -32.27 -2.63
CA GLY A 79 -12.78 -31.62 -2.90
C GLY A 79 -12.86 -30.15 -2.47
N ALA A 80 -11.72 -29.48 -2.20
CA ALA A 80 -11.74 -28.07 -1.84
C ALA A 80 -12.03 -27.17 -3.06
N ALA A 81 -13.07 -26.33 -2.94
CA ALA A 81 -13.34 -25.28 -3.91
C ALA A 81 -12.25 -24.19 -3.91
N PRO A 82 -12.05 -23.43 -5.00
CA PRO A 82 -10.99 -22.41 -5.11
C PRO A 82 -10.99 -21.38 -3.96
N ARG A 83 -12.16 -20.94 -3.50
CA ARG A 83 -12.28 -20.03 -2.35
C ARG A 83 -11.71 -20.63 -1.06
N ARG A 84 -11.92 -21.94 -0.84
CA ARG A 84 -11.39 -22.67 0.32
C ARG A 84 -9.89 -22.88 0.21
N VAL A 85 -9.36 -23.14 -1.00
CA VAL A 85 -7.90 -23.20 -1.24
C VAL A 85 -7.25 -21.85 -0.93
N LEU A 86 -7.86 -20.75 -1.37
CA LEU A 86 -7.37 -19.41 -1.07
C LEU A 86 -7.35 -19.13 0.44
N SER A 87 -8.48 -19.31 1.13
CA SER A 87 -8.59 -18.93 2.54
C SER A 87 -7.89 -19.89 3.50
N ALA A 88 -7.84 -21.18 3.19
CA ALA A 88 -7.29 -22.20 4.11
C ALA A 88 -5.83 -22.57 3.82
N VAL A 89 -5.34 -22.36 2.59
CA VAL A 89 -3.96 -22.70 2.21
C VAL A 89 -3.15 -21.42 1.97
N HIS A 90 -3.56 -20.60 1.01
CA HIS A 90 -2.76 -19.44 0.59
C HIS A 90 -2.68 -18.35 1.65
N VAL A 91 -3.82 -17.90 2.20
CA VAL A 91 -3.83 -16.78 3.17
C VAL A 91 -2.97 -17.08 4.40
N PRO A 92 -3.06 -18.25 5.06
CA PRO A 92 -2.20 -18.58 6.20
C PRO A 92 -0.71 -18.70 5.84
N LEU A 93 -0.38 -19.22 4.66
CA LEU A 93 1.00 -19.34 4.19
C LEU A 93 1.58 -17.97 3.79
N LEU A 94 0.76 -17.08 3.23
CA LEU A 94 1.14 -15.73 2.82
C LEU A 94 1.17 -14.72 3.96
N ARG A 95 0.66 -15.05 5.16
CA ARG A 95 0.52 -14.09 6.27
C ARG A 95 1.78 -13.25 6.54
N GLY A 96 2.97 -13.85 6.43
CA GLY A 96 4.24 -13.16 6.63
C GLY A 96 4.57 -12.20 5.49
N ALA A 97 4.32 -12.61 4.25
CA ALA A 97 4.52 -11.76 3.07
C ALA A 97 3.49 -10.61 3.03
N LEU A 98 2.24 -10.88 3.40
CA LEU A 98 1.20 -9.86 3.53
C LEU A 98 1.52 -8.86 4.63
N ALA A 99 2.04 -9.32 5.78
CA ALA A 99 2.49 -8.43 6.85
C ALA A 99 3.66 -7.55 6.38
N SER A 100 4.67 -8.12 5.70
CA SER A 100 5.76 -7.34 5.11
C SER A 100 5.27 -6.32 4.09
N ALA A 101 4.36 -6.71 3.19
CA ALA A 101 3.75 -5.82 2.22
C ALA A 101 3.00 -4.67 2.90
N ALA A 102 2.20 -4.97 3.92
CA ALA A 102 1.47 -3.97 4.70
C ALA A 102 2.41 -2.97 5.40
N LEU A 103 3.50 -3.46 6.01
CA LEU A 103 4.49 -2.60 6.65
C LEU A 103 5.22 -1.70 5.64
N ILE A 104 5.58 -2.22 4.46
CA ILE A 104 6.19 -1.42 3.39
C ILE A 104 5.25 -0.29 2.96
N VAL A 105 4.00 -0.63 2.63
CA VAL A 105 3.00 0.37 2.22
C VAL A 105 2.73 1.38 3.33
N PHE A 106 2.66 0.95 4.59
CA PHE A 106 2.47 1.84 5.73
C PHE A 106 3.60 2.88 5.83
N ILE A 107 4.85 2.44 5.75
CA ILE A 107 6.03 3.32 5.79
C ILE A 107 5.98 4.34 4.64
N ASP A 108 5.61 3.88 3.44
CA ASP A 108 5.57 4.72 2.25
C ASP A 108 4.43 5.73 2.26
N VAL A 109 3.23 5.34 2.71
CA VAL A 109 2.08 6.24 2.87
C VAL A 109 2.35 7.32 3.91
N MET A 110 2.97 6.97 5.05
CA MET A 110 3.18 7.89 6.16
C MET A 110 4.05 9.10 5.79
N LYS A 111 5.06 8.90 4.92
CA LYS A 111 5.96 9.96 4.43
C LYS A 111 5.51 10.54 3.08
N GLU A 112 4.35 10.13 2.55
CA GLU A 112 3.89 10.60 1.25
C GLU A 112 3.46 12.06 1.33
N LEU A 113 4.15 12.88 0.55
CA LEU A 113 3.92 14.32 0.50
C LEU A 113 3.34 14.77 -0.85
N PRO A 114 3.92 14.41 -2.02
CA PRO A 114 3.50 14.98 -3.29
C PRO A 114 2.04 14.72 -3.64
N ALA A 115 1.58 13.46 -3.52
CA ALA A 115 0.19 13.14 -3.81
C ALA A 115 -0.77 13.79 -2.81
N THR A 116 -0.38 13.83 -1.55
CA THR A 116 -1.16 14.40 -0.45
C THR A 116 -1.34 15.90 -0.60
N LEU A 117 -0.31 16.64 -1.01
CA LEU A 117 -0.41 18.08 -1.22
C LEU A 117 -1.41 18.44 -2.33
N LEU A 118 -1.53 17.59 -3.34
CA LEU A 118 -2.38 17.83 -4.50
C LEU A 118 -3.83 17.36 -4.32
N LEU A 119 -4.04 16.27 -3.56
CA LEU A 119 -5.35 15.63 -3.43
C LEU A 119 -6.02 15.80 -2.06
N ARG A 120 -5.33 16.35 -1.05
CA ARG A 120 -5.91 16.45 0.30
C ARG A 120 -7.18 17.30 0.33
N PRO A 121 -8.18 16.92 1.14
CA PRO A 121 -9.29 17.80 1.47
C PRO A 121 -8.84 19.10 2.12
N PHE A 122 -9.70 20.12 2.05
CA PHE A 122 -9.55 21.31 2.88
C PHE A 122 -9.53 20.95 4.37
N ASN A 123 -8.68 21.61 5.15
CA ASN A 123 -8.48 21.37 6.60
C ASN A 123 -8.03 19.95 6.99
N PHE A 124 -7.54 19.14 6.04
CA PHE A 124 -6.95 17.85 6.34
C PHE A 124 -5.42 17.92 6.29
N GLU A 125 -4.77 17.75 7.44
CA GLU A 125 -3.32 17.68 7.53
C GLU A 125 -2.84 16.29 7.95
N THR A 126 -1.87 15.75 7.22
CA THR A 126 -1.08 14.59 7.64
C THR A 126 0.21 15.04 8.33
N LEU A 127 0.90 14.11 9.01
CA LEU A 127 2.21 14.38 9.59
C LEU A 127 3.19 14.94 8.54
N ALA A 128 3.18 14.38 7.32
CA ALA A 128 4.03 14.83 6.23
C ALA A 128 3.69 16.25 5.79
N THR A 129 2.40 16.57 5.56
CA THR A 129 2.01 17.91 5.12
C THR A 129 2.22 18.95 6.21
N ARG A 130 2.00 18.58 7.49
CA ARG A 130 2.20 19.49 8.63
C ARG A 130 3.67 19.81 8.83
N THR A 131 4.53 18.79 8.78
CA THR A 131 5.99 18.98 8.82
C THR A 131 6.45 19.87 7.68
N TYR A 132 5.98 19.60 6.46
CA TYR A 132 6.32 20.40 5.28
C TYR A 132 5.90 21.87 5.45
N ARG A 133 4.64 22.12 5.83
CA ARG A 133 4.13 23.48 6.03
C ARG A 133 4.92 24.25 7.09
N LEU A 134 5.10 23.67 8.28
CA LEU A 134 5.83 24.34 9.38
C LEU A 134 7.31 24.56 9.04
N ALA A 135 7.93 23.64 8.29
CA ALA A 135 9.29 23.82 7.82
C ALA A 135 9.38 24.92 6.76
N SER A 136 8.43 25.00 5.83
CA SER A 136 8.32 26.08 4.84
C SER A 136 8.04 27.45 5.48
N ASP A 137 7.34 27.46 6.62
CA ASP A 137 7.09 28.67 7.42
C ASP A 137 8.29 29.04 8.32
N GLU A 138 9.45 28.39 8.16
CA GLU A 138 10.67 28.53 8.98
C GLU A 138 10.49 28.22 10.49
N LYS A 139 9.36 27.60 10.86
CA LYS A 139 9.03 27.19 12.23
C LYS A 139 9.59 25.81 12.56
N LEU A 140 10.91 25.67 12.47
CA LEU A 140 11.61 24.38 12.63
C LEU A 140 11.36 23.73 14.01
N GLY A 141 11.24 24.55 15.06
CA GLY A 141 10.92 24.06 16.41
C GLY A 141 9.59 23.32 16.46
N GLU A 142 8.54 23.89 15.86
CA GLU A 142 7.20 23.28 15.79
C GLU A 142 7.16 22.11 14.80
N ALA A 143 7.89 22.20 13.69
CA ALA A 143 7.98 21.14 12.69
C ALA A 143 8.63 19.86 13.24
N SER A 144 9.58 20.01 14.17
CA SER A 144 10.36 18.91 14.73
C SER A 144 9.48 17.81 15.34
N THR A 145 8.38 18.15 16.01
CA THR A 145 7.53 17.17 16.67
C THR A 145 6.88 16.22 15.66
N ALA A 146 6.32 16.77 14.57
CA ALA A 146 5.71 15.98 13.51
C ALA A 146 6.78 15.17 12.73
N ALA A 147 7.96 15.75 12.49
CA ALA A 147 9.06 15.05 11.86
C ALA A 147 9.55 13.85 12.69
N LEU A 148 9.72 14.03 14.00
CA LEU A 148 10.13 12.96 14.92
C LEU A 148 9.08 11.85 15.01
N MET A 149 7.79 12.19 14.96
CA MET A 149 6.73 11.18 14.88
C MET A 149 6.84 10.33 13.61
N ILE A 150 7.10 10.94 12.45
CA ILE A 150 7.34 10.21 11.19
C ILE A 150 8.55 9.28 11.34
N VAL A 151 9.64 9.76 11.92
CA VAL A 151 10.85 8.94 12.13
C VAL A 151 10.54 7.75 13.04
N LEU A 152 9.90 7.96 14.20
CA LEU A 152 9.59 6.89 15.15
C LEU A 152 8.64 5.85 14.54
N LEU A 153 7.56 6.30 13.91
CA LEU A 153 6.56 5.43 13.30
C LEU A 153 7.07 4.73 12.05
N GLY A 154 8.08 5.28 11.35
CA GLY A 154 8.71 4.64 10.20
C GLY A 154 9.81 3.65 10.58
N LEU A 155 10.58 3.98 11.62
CA LEU A 155 11.72 3.19 12.04
C LEU A 155 11.30 1.86 12.67
N ILE A 156 10.25 1.84 13.49
CA ILE A 156 9.77 0.62 14.15
C ILE A 156 9.37 -0.46 13.11
N PRO A 157 8.47 -0.20 12.14
CA PRO A 157 8.15 -1.12 11.05
C PRO A 157 9.35 -1.50 10.20
N ALA A 158 10.24 -0.55 9.90
CA ALA A 158 11.41 -0.80 9.06
C ALA A 158 12.36 -1.81 9.72
N ILE A 159 12.61 -1.67 11.03
CA ILE A 159 13.41 -2.62 11.80
C ILE A 159 12.72 -3.99 11.82
N LEU A 160 11.41 -4.05 12.10
CA LEU A 160 10.66 -5.31 12.10
C LEU A 160 10.71 -6.04 10.75
N LEU A 161 10.59 -5.30 9.64
CA LEU A 161 10.76 -5.80 8.27
C LEU A 161 12.16 -6.36 8.05
N SER A 162 13.19 -5.59 8.40
CA SER A 162 14.59 -5.98 8.24
C SER A 162 14.90 -7.28 8.99
N LEU A 163 14.46 -7.38 10.25
CA LEU A 163 14.61 -8.59 11.06
C LEU A 163 13.86 -9.79 10.48
N SER A 164 12.65 -9.57 9.94
CA SER A 164 11.83 -10.62 9.34
C SER A 164 12.45 -11.19 8.07
N ILE A 165 13.06 -10.33 7.24
CA ILE A 165 13.76 -10.72 6.01
C ILE A 165 15.00 -11.56 6.37
N SER A 166 15.84 -11.10 7.30
CA SER A 166 17.06 -11.80 7.72
C SER A 166 16.82 -13.21 8.27
N ARG A 167 15.68 -13.47 8.94
CA ARG A 167 15.33 -14.80 9.45
C ARG A 167 14.92 -15.80 8.36
N SER A 168 14.56 -15.32 7.17
CA SER A 168 14.02 -16.18 6.09
C SER A 168 15.09 -16.73 5.12
N GLY A 169 16.35 -16.31 5.25
CA GLY A 169 17.45 -16.67 4.34
C GLY A 169 18.35 -17.85 4.76
N THR A 170 18.05 -18.57 5.85
CA THR A 170 19.02 -19.50 6.48
C THR A 170 18.63 -20.99 6.49
N ARG A 171 17.84 -21.50 5.52
CA ARG A 171 17.70 -22.97 5.38
C ARG A 171 18.86 -23.54 4.56
N PRO A 172 19.83 -24.25 5.15
CA PRO A 172 20.89 -24.91 4.39
C PRO A 172 20.29 -25.94 3.42
N ALA A 173 20.81 -25.98 2.20
CA ALA A 173 20.43 -26.97 1.21
C ALA A 173 20.74 -28.36 1.76
N ILE A 174 19.72 -29.21 1.89
CA ILE A 174 19.91 -30.63 2.20
C ILE A 174 20.52 -31.25 0.93
N VAL A 175 21.82 -31.48 0.93
CA VAL A 175 22.51 -32.24 -0.12
C VAL A 175 22.05 -33.71 0.02
N PRO A 176 21.34 -34.29 -0.97
CA PRO A 176 20.91 -35.67 -0.88
C PRO A 176 22.13 -36.61 -0.96
N PRO A 177 22.28 -37.56 -0.02
CA PRO A 177 23.41 -38.48 0.00
C PRO A 177 23.14 -39.68 -0.92
N TYR A 178 23.23 -39.50 -2.25
CA TYR A 178 23.49 -40.65 -3.15
C TYR A 178 23.94 -40.23 -4.55
N THR A 179 25.19 -39.82 -4.67
CA THR A 179 25.93 -39.83 -5.96
C THR A 179 27.35 -40.28 -5.70
N GLU A 180 27.51 -41.57 -5.42
CA GLU A 180 28.76 -42.30 -5.70
C GLU A 180 28.38 -43.76 -5.93
N LYS A 181 28.42 -44.16 -7.20
CA LYS A 181 28.63 -45.53 -7.65
C LYS A 181 29.73 -45.49 -8.69
#